data_AF-S4PNA8-F1
#
_entry.id   AF-S4PNA8-F1
#
_cell.length_a   1.000
_cell.length_b   1.000
_cell.length_c   1.000
_cell.angle_alpha   90.00
_cell.angle_beta   90.00
_cell.angle_gamma   90.00
#
_symmetry.space_group_name_H-M   'P 1'
#
loop_
_entity.id
_entity.type
_entity.pdbx_description
1 polymer ?
#
loop_
_entity_poly.entity_id
_entity_poly.type
_entity_poly.pdbx_seq_one_letter_code
_entity_poly.pdbx_strand_id
1 'polypeptide(L)'
;MEGYVLVKDILFKKRYECATFACALSAPITTLLRERAITLRLADEFPGYDDKILTALKEAWKWSFGVKLATEINKTLDSGAISPLLITLNYDYADDLQELEILKQVSPQLFEERSKQKRRFVTEFTRRSVEQALQNASLQSLRAAG
;
A
#
# COMPACT_ATOMS: atom_id res chain seq x y z
N MET A 1 19.18 -2.60 2.27
CA MET A 1 19.93 -3.88 2.28
C MET A 1 19.37 -4.85 3.32
N GLU A 2 18.84 -4.35 4.44
CA GLU A 2 18.34 -5.14 5.59
C GLU A 2 17.18 -6.10 5.28
N GLY A 3 16.22 -5.72 4.42
CA GLY A 3 15.03 -6.54 4.16
C GLY A 3 15.31 -7.92 3.53
N TYR A 4 16.29 -8.01 2.61
CA TYR A 4 16.64 -9.28 1.98
C TYR A 4 17.31 -10.25 2.96
N VAL A 5 18.20 -9.71 3.80
CA VAL A 5 18.91 -10.47 4.84
C VAL A 5 17.90 -11.03 5.85
N LEU A 6 16.95 -10.21 6.30
CA LEU A 6 15.89 -10.64 7.21
C LEU A 6 15.09 -11.83 6.66
N VAL A 7 14.66 -11.73 5.39
CA VAL A 7 13.92 -12.83 4.75
C VAL A 7 14.77 -14.10 4.67
N LYS A 8 16.03 -13.98 4.21
CA LYS A 8 16.95 -15.11 4.10
C LYS A 8 17.17 -15.81 5.44
N ASP A 9 17.38 -15.06 6.51
CA ASP A 9 17.55 -15.57 7.86
C ASP A 9 16.31 -16.31 8.38
N ILE A 10 15.12 -15.76 8.14
CA ILE A 10 13.86 -16.39 8.53
C ILE A 10 13.67 -17.71 7.77
N LEU A 11 13.87 -17.71 6.45
CA LEU A 11 13.72 -18.91 5.64
C LEU A 11 14.69 -20.01 6.06
N PHE A 12 15.94 -19.65 6.36
CA PHE A 12 16.95 -20.57 6.86
C PHE A 12 16.57 -21.15 8.23
N LYS A 13 16.17 -20.30 9.19
CA LYS A 13 15.76 -20.74 10.54
C LYS A 13 14.52 -21.63 10.52
N LYS A 14 13.56 -21.33 9.65
CA LYS A 14 12.30 -22.08 9.52
C LYS A 14 12.41 -23.31 8.61
N ARG A 15 13.53 -23.46 7.88
CA ARG A 15 13.81 -24.59 6.98
C ARG A 15 12.72 -24.80 5.92
N TYR A 16 12.26 -23.72 5.29
CA TYR A 16 11.29 -23.82 4.19
C TYR A 16 11.97 -24.33 2.90
N GLU A 17 11.54 -25.50 2.43
CA GLU A 17 12.13 -26.21 1.28
C GLU A 17 11.50 -25.85 -0.08
N CYS A 18 10.47 -25.00 -0.11
CA CYS A 18 9.76 -24.64 -1.34
C CYS A 18 10.69 -24.04 -2.42
N ALA A 19 10.58 -24.49 -3.67
CA ALA A 19 11.36 -23.96 -4.79
C ALA A 19 10.84 -22.61 -5.31
N THR A 20 9.55 -22.34 -5.10
CA THR A 20 8.87 -21.10 -5.51
C THR A 20 8.41 -20.31 -4.29
N PHE A 21 8.21 -19.01 -4.47
CA PHE A 21 7.57 -18.14 -3.48
C PHE A 21 6.68 -17.09 -4.16
N ALA A 22 5.59 -16.72 -3.50
CA ALA A 22 4.81 -15.52 -3.80
C ALA A 22 5.24 -14.39 -2.88
N CYS A 23 5.20 -13.15 -3.36
CA CYS A 23 5.62 -11.97 -2.60
C CYS A 23 4.47 -10.98 -2.41
N ALA A 24 4.25 -10.57 -1.16
CA ALA A 24 3.24 -9.60 -0.80
C ALA A 24 3.83 -8.48 0.05
N LEU A 25 3.29 -7.27 -0.16
CA LEU A 25 3.54 -6.11 0.67
C LEU A 25 2.26 -5.71 1.39
N SER A 26 2.33 -5.61 2.72
CA SER A 26 1.39 -4.87 3.55
C SER A 26 2.00 -3.50 3.83
N ALA A 27 1.58 -2.50 3.06
CA ALA A 27 2.07 -1.13 3.19
C ALA A 27 1.11 -0.28 4.04
N PRO A 28 1.59 0.80 4.67
CA PRO A 28 0.75 1.78 5.38
C PRO A 28 -0.36 2.31 4.47
N ILE A 29 -1.56 2.53 5.00
CA ILE A 29 -2.71 2.97 4.19
C ILE A 29 -2.48 4.37 3.61
N THR A 30 -1.69 5.22 4.28
CA THR A 30 -1.28 6.56 3.82
C THR A 30 -0.55 6.54 2.48
N THR A 31 0.02 5.38 2.07
CA THR A 31 0.59 5.26 0.71
C THR A 31 -0.43 5.58 -0.38
N LEU A 32 -1.70 5.19 -0.19
CA LEU A 32 -2.79 5.53 -1.11
C LEU A 32 -3.03 7.05 -1.18
N LEU A 33 -3.02 7.71 -0.02
CA LEU A 33 -3.19 9.16 0.06
C LEU A 33 -2.06 9.89 -0.67
N ARG A 34 -0.81 9.51 -0.39
CA ARG A 34 0.37 10.11 -1.02
C ARG A 34 0.42 9.86 -2.52
N GLU A 35 0.12 8.64 -2.97
CA GLU A 35 0.00 8.30 -4.39
C GLU A 35 -1.04 9.18 -5.07
N ARG A 36 -2.24 9.32 -4.48
CA ARG A 36 -3.29 10.18 -5.05
C ARG A 36 -2.89 11.64 -5.08
N ALA A 37 -2.28 12.16 -4.02
CA ALA A 37 -1.83 13.55 -3.96
C ALA A 37 -0.79 13.87 -5.05
N ILE A 38 0.20 12.99 -5.24
CA ILE A 38 1.20 13.12 -6.31
C ILE A 38 0.54 13.05 -7.68
N THR A 39 -0.36 12.09 -7.89
CA THR A 39 -1.08 11.89 -9.15
C THR A 39 -1.90 13.13 -9.54
N LEU A 40 -2.66 13.67 -8.60
CA LEU A 40 -3.44 14.89 -8.79
C LEU A 40 -2.54 16.09 -9.07
N ARG A 41 -1.38 16.17 -8.42
CA ARG A 41 -0.40 17.23 -8.68
C ARG A 41 0.23 17.12 -10.07
N LEU A 42 0.52 15.91 -10.54
CA LEU A 42 1.01 15.68 -11.91
C LEU A 42 -0.04 16.06 -12.95
N ALA A 43 -1.31 15.69 -12.73
CA ALA A 43 -2.41 16.07 -13.62
C ALA A 43 -2.65 17.59 -13.69
N ASP A 44 -2.46 18.29 -12.56
CA ASP A 44 -2.53 19.75 -12.46
C ASP A 44 -1.36 20.45 -13.18
N GLU A 45 -0.14 19.92 -13.05
CA GLU A 45 1.07 20.51 -13.63
C GLU A 45 1.25 20.19 -15.12
N PHE A 46 0.78 19.02 -15.57
CA PHE A 46 0.98 18.53 -16.94
C PHE A 46 -0.38 18.29 -17.64
N PRO A 47 -0.89 19.29 -18.38
CA PRO A 47 -2.14 19.15 -19.13
C PRO A 47 -2.08 17.94 -20.09
N GLY A 48 -3.01 17.00 -19.92
CA GLY A 48 -3.08 15.77 -20.72
C GLY A 48 -2.41 14.54 -20.09
N TYR A 49 -1.86 14.66 -18.87
CA TYR A 49 -1.46 13.49 -18.10
C TYR A 49 -2.67 12.61 -17.75
N ASP A 50 -2.66 11.36 -18.21
CA ASP A 50 -3.66 10.36 -17.85
C ASP A 50 -3.27 9.69 -16.54
N ASP A 51 -4.02 9.95 -15.47
CA ASP A 51 -3.74 9.38 -14.15
C ASP A 51 -3.90 7.86 -14.07
N LYS A 52 -4.56 7.24 -15.07
CA LYS A 52 -4.78 5.79 -15.13
C LYS A 52 -3.54 5.00 -15.55
N ILE A 53 -2.52 5.66 -16.11
CA ILE A 53 -1.29 4.99 -16.55
C ILE A 53 -0.31 4.76 -15.38
N LEU A 54 -0.56 5.38 -14.23
CA LEU A 54 0.33 5.25 -13.09
C LEU A 54 0.31 3.81 -12.58
N THR A 55 1.48 3.18 -12.57
CA THR A 55 1.64 1.86 -11.94
C THR A 55 1.51 2.02 -10.43
N ALA A 56 0.58 1.28 -9.83
CA ALA A 56 0.40 1.27 -8.38
C ALA A 56 1.72 0.90 -7.67
N LEU A 57 2.06 1.60 -6.58
CA LEU A 57 3.33 1.41 -5.88
C LEU A 57 3.58 -0.05 -5.48
N LYS A 58 2.51 -0.76 -5.08
CA LYS A 58 2.59 -2.17 -4.69
C LYS A 58 3.03 -3.07 -5.85
N GLU A 59 2.59 -2.79 -7.06
CA GLU A 59 2.99 -3.55 -8.25
C GLU A 59 4.43 -3.22 -8.66
N ALA A 60 4.78 -1.92 -8.69
CA ALA A 60 6.15 -1.49 -8.94
C ALA A 60 7.14 -2.12 -7.93
N TRP A 61 6.76 -2.16 -6.64
CA TRP A 61 7.55 -2.79 -5.58
C TRP A 61 7.73 -4.30 -5.80
N LYS A 62 6.69 -5.03 -6.24
CA LYS A 62 6.82 -6.47 -6.52
C LYS A 62 7.82 -6.72 -7.64
N TRP A 63 7.75 -5.92 -8.71
CA TRP A 63 8.66 -6.03 -9.85
C TRP A 63 10.10 -5.69 -9.49
N SER A 64 10.32 -4.81 -8.52
CA SER A 64 11.68 -4.49 -8.06
C SER A 64 12.17 -5.46 -6.97
N PHE A 65 11.49 -5.47 -5.82
CA PHE A 65 11.92 -6.19 -4.63
C PHE A 65 11.77 -7.70 -4.79
N GLY A 66 10.63 -8.16 -5.34
CA GLY A 66 10.37 -9.59 -5.52
C GLY A 66 11.39 -10.25 -6.45
N VAL A 67 11.71 -9.60 -7.57
CA VAL A 67 12.72 -10.09 -8.52
C VAL A 67 14.10 -10.15 -7.88
N LYS A 68 14.51 -9.10 -7.15
CA LYS A 68 15.80 -9.12 -6.46
C LYS A 68 15.86 -10.15 -5.33
N LEU A 69 14.77 -10.30 -4.57
CA LEU A 69 14.67 -11.28 -3.50
C LEU A 69 14.84 -12.71 -4.03
N ALA A 70 14.28 -13.02 -5.20
CA ALA A 70 14.42 -14.33 -5.85
C ALA A 70 15.89 -14.74 -6.01
N THR A 71 16.74 -13.80 -6.44
CA THR A 71 18.19 -14.01 -6.56
C THR A 71 18.85 -14.24 -5.19
N GLU A 72 18.48 -13.48 -4.16
CA GLU A 72 19.10 -13.53 -2.83
C GLU A 72 18.83 -14.82 -2.06
N ILE A 73 17.64 -15.40 -2.23
CA ILE A 73 17.20 -16.62 -1.53
C ILE A 73 17.28 -17.87 -2.42
N ASN A 74 17.73 -17.72 -3.67
CA ASN A 74 17.82 -18.79 -4.66
C ASN A 74 16.50 -19.57 -4.82
N LYS A 75 15.39 -18.83 -5.00
CA LYS A 75 14.05 -19.39 -5.26
C LYS A 75 13.40 -18.64 -6.41
N THR A 76 12.45 -19.28 -7.10
CA THR A 76 11.74 -18.66 -8.21
C THR A 76 10.57 -17.82 -7.70
N LEU A 77 10.48 -16.56 -8.10
CA LEU A 77 9.30 -15.75 -7.85
C LEU A 77 8.14 -16.26 -8.73
N ASP A 78 7.10 -16.76 -8.08
CA ASP A 78 5.82 -17.04 -8.72
C ASP A 78 4.86 -15.89 -8.39
N SER A 79 4.61 -15.05 -9.38
CA SER A 79 3.73 -13.89 -9.25
C SER A 79 2.24 -14.28 -9.29
N GLY A 80 1.92 -15.57 -9.43
CA GLY A 80 0.58 -16.15 -9.40
C GLY A 80 0.12 -16.61 -8.01
N ALA A 81 -1.11 -17.12 -7.94
CA ALA A 81 -1.79 -17.51 -6.69
C ALA A 81 -1.41 -18.90 -6.14
N ILE A 82 -0.40 -19.59 -6.70
CA ILE A 82 -0.21 -21.04 -6.54
C ILE A 82 1.12 -21.40 -5.85
N SER A 83 1.88 -20.42 -5.35
CA SER A 83 3.08 -20.73 -4.58
C SER A 83 2.72 -21.29 -3.19
N PRO A 84 3.33 -22.42 -2.75
CA PRO A 84 3.15 -22.96 -1.40
C PRO A 84 3.79 -22.10 -0.31
N LEU A 85 4.74 -21.23 -0.67
CA LEU A 85 5.36 -20.26 0.21
C LEU A 85 4.90 -18.85 -0.14
N LEU A 86 4.29 -18.16 0.83
CA LEU A 86 3.97 -16.74 0.74
C LEU A 86 4.89 -15.96 1.68
N ILE A 87 5.65 -15.02 1.11
CA ILE A 87 6.50 -14.09 1.84
C ILE A 87 5.80 -12.73 1.87
N THR A 88 5.28 -12.37 3.04
CA THR A 88 4.65 -11.06 3.27
C THR A 88 5.62 -10.15 4.03
N LEU A 89 5.94 -9.00 3.44
CA LEU A 89 6.65 -7.93 4.13
C LEU A 89 5.61 -6.95 4.67
N ASN A 90 5.63 -6.76 5.99
CA ASN A 90 4.82 -5.77 6.66
C ASN A 90 5.66 -4.53 6.89
N TYR A 91 5.17 -3.40 6.40
CA TYR A 91 5.80 -2.11 6.58
C TYR A 91 4.89 -1.25 7.44
N ASP A 92 5.37 -0.93 8.64
CA ASP A 92 4.66 -0.09 9.57
C ASP A 92 5.15 1.34 9.44
N TYR A 93 4.24 2.29 9.68
CA TYR A 93 4.54 3.70 9.73
C TYR A 93 3.79 4.30 10.90
N ALA A 94 4.53 4.94 11.82
CA ALA A 94 3.97 5.40 13.09
C ALA A 94 2.82 6.39 12.90
N ASP A 95 2.94 7.26 11.90
CA ASP A 95 1.99 8.35 11.65
C ASP A 95 0.95 7.99 10.57
N ASP A 96 0.80 6.69 10.26
CA ASP A 96 -0.10 6.22 9.19
C ASP A 96 -1.54 6.72 9.39
N LEU A 97 -2.07 6.55 10.60
CA LEU A 97 -3.43 7.00 10.91
C LEU A 97 -3.52 8.53 11.02
N GLN A 98 -2.47 9.19 11.52
CA GLN A 98 -2.46 10.65 11.67
C GLN A 98 -2.53 11.35 10.33
N GLU A 99 -1.80 10.87 9.31
CA GLU A 99 -1.87 11.46 7.96
C GLU A 99 -3.24 11.30 7.30
N LEU A 100 -3.97 10.23 7.64
CA LEU A 100 -5.29 9.97 7.09
C LEU A 100 -6.38 10.86 7.69
N GLU A 101 -6.12 11.57 8.80
CA GLU A 101 -7.09 12.45 9.45
C GLU A 101 -7.63 13.53 8.52
N ILE A 102 -6.84 14.00 7.55
CA ILE A 102 -7.28 14.99 6.55
C ILE A 102 -8.49 14.48 5.74
N LEU A 103 -8.63 13.15 5.58
CA LEU A 103 -9.73 12.56 4.82
C LEU A 103 -11.09 12.74 5.48
N LYS A 104 -11.13 13.01 6.80
CA LYS A 104 -12.37 13.37 7.49
C LYS A 104 -12.89 14.73 7.05
N GLN A 105 -12.03 15.64 6.61
CA GLN A 105 -12.43 16.93 6.06
C GLN A 105 -12.79 16.81 4.57
N VAL A 106 -12.06 15.96 3.84
CA VAL A 106 -12.28 15.72 2.41
C VAL A 106 -13.58 14.94 2.14
N SER A 107 -13.95 14.00 3.02
CA SER A 107 -15.17 13.20 2.88
C SER A 107 -15.84 12.95 4.25
N PRO A 108 -16.39 14.00 4.89
CA PRO A 108 -16.92 13.90 6.26
C PRO A 108 -17.97 12.81 6.43
N GLN A 109 -18.92 12.73 5.49
CA GLN A 109 -20.02 11.78 5.52
C GLN A 109 -19.54 10.32 5.63
N LEU A 110 -18.47 9.97 4.90
CA LEU A 110 -17.94 8.61 4.86
C LEU A 110 -17.33 8.16 6.19
N PHE A 111 -16.72 9.09 6.93
CA PHE A 111 -16.03 8.78 8.18
C PHE A 111 -16.91 9.03 9.41
N GLU A 112 -17.86 9.97 9.36
CA GLU A 112 -18.86 10.18 10.42
C GLU A 112 -19.77 8.96 10.61
N GLU A 113 -20.25 8.35 9.52
CA GLU A 113 -21.09 7.15 9.58
C GLU A 113 -20.35 5.97 10.22
N ARG A 114 -19.05 5.84 9.94
CA ARG A 114 -18.19 4.83 10.53
C ARG A 114 -17.88 5.12 12.00
N SER A 115 -17.67 6.39 12.36
CA SER A 115 -17.49 6.81 13.75
C SER A 115 -18.72 6.53 14.61
N LYS A 116 -19.92 6.56 14.04
CA LYS A 116 -21.17 6.17 14.73
C LYS A 116 -21.26 4.66 15.00
N GLN A 117 -20.45 3.85 14.30
CA GLN A 117 -20.44 2.38 14.39
C GLN A 117 -19.18 1.84 15.10
N LYS A 118 -18.67 2.50 16.15
CA LYS A 118 -17.44 2.09 16.88
C LYS A 118 -17.47 0.66 17.42
N ARG A 119 -18.65 0.09 17.67
CA ARG A 119 -18.79 -1.33 18.07
C ARG A 119 -18.47 -2.32 16.96
N ARG A 120 -18.58 -1.90 15.69
CA ARG A 120 -18.37 -2.72 14.49
C ARG A 120 -16.99 -2.50 13.85
N PHE A 121 -16.46 -1.27 13.95
CA PHE A 121 -15.18 -0.91 13.34
C PHE A 121 -14.19 -0.46 14.41
N VAL A 122 -13.06 -1.16 14.49
CA VAL A 122 -11.94 -0.82 15.39
C VAL A 122 -11.23 0.47 14.94
N THR A 123 -11.23 0.74 13.63
CA THR A 123 -10.72 1.97 13.03
C THR A 123 -11.66 2.45 11.94
N GLU A 124 -11.77 3.77 11.80
CA GLU A 124 -12.54 4.45 10.74
C GLU A 124 -11.83 4.33 9.38
N PHE A 125 -10.49 4.21 9.40
CA PHE A 125 -9.65 4.09 8.22
C PHE A 125 -9.39 2.62 7.87
N THR A 126 -10.19 2.12 6.95
CA THR A 126 -9.91 0.88 6.23
C THR A 126 -9.37 1.22 4.85
N ARG A 127 -8.58 0.33 4.25
CA ARG A 127 -8.10 0.50 2.86
C ARG A 127 -9.24 0.91 1.90
N ARG A 128 -10.36 0.18 1.95
CA ARG A 128 -11.53 0.44 1.12
C ARG A 128 -12.16 1.83 1.36
N SER A 129 -12.27 2.29 2.60
CA SER A 129 -12.82 3.62 2.87
C SER A 129 -11.88 4.73 2.44
N VAL A 130 -10.58 4.53 2.55
CA VAL A 130 -9.59 5.49 2.04
C VAL A 130 -9.63 5.55 0.51
N GLU A 131 -9.66 4.41 -0.18
CA GLU A 131 -9.84 4.35 -1.63
C GLU A 131 -11.12 5.08 -2.07
N GLN A 132 -12.24 4.87 -1.37
CA GLN A 132 -13.50 5.54 -1.66
C GLN A 132 -13.45 7.07 -1.42
N ALA A 133 -12.80 7.52 -0.34
CA ALA A 133 -12.62 8.96 -0.09
C ALA A 133 -11.78 9.62 -1.19
N LEU A 134 -10.72 8.95 -1.64
CA LEU A 134 -9.76 9.48 -2.61
C LEU A 134 -10.29 9.50 -4.05
N GLN A 135 -11.28 8.67 -4.39
CA GLN A 135 -11.92 8.68 -5.72
C GLN A 135 -12.51 10.05 -6.08
N ASN A 136 -13.09 10.74 -5.11
CA ASN A 136 -13.74 12.05 -5.31
C ASN A 136 -12.88 13.23 -4.85
N ALA A 137 -11.67 12.97 -4.35
CA ALA A 137 -10.77 14.02 -3.87
C ALA A 137 -10.18 14.82 -5.03
N SER A 138 -10.09 16.14 -4.86
CA SER A 138 -9.38 17.05 -5.75
C SER A 138 -8.09 17.57 -5.10
N LEU A 139 -7.16 18.09 -5.90
CA LEU A 139 -5.93 18.66 -5.35
C LEU A 139 -6.24 19.82 -4.40
N GLN A 140 -7.25 20.62 -4.72
CA GLN A 140 -7.70 21.73 -3.87
C GLN A 140 -8.29 21.22 -2.55
N SER A 141 -9.13 20.16 -2.58
CA SER A 141 -9.73 19.63 -1.34
C SER A 141 -8.68 19.02 -0.42
N LEU A 142 -7.66 18.36 -0.97
CA LEU A 142 -6.54 17.83 -0.19
C LEU A 142 -5.73 18.97 0.46
N ARG A 143 -5.31 19.98 -0.33
CA ARG A 143 -4.56 21.14 0.18
C ARG A 143 -5.32 21.94 1.24
N ALA A 144 -6.64 22.05 1.11
CA ALA A 144 -7.47 22.75 2.08
C ALA A 144 -7.55 22.00 3.42
N ALA A 145 -7.37 20.68 3.41
CA ALA A 145 -7.47 19.83 4.59
C ALA A 145 -6.13 19.61 5.33
N GLY A 146 -5.00 19.89 4.67
CA GLY A 146 -3.65 19.76 5.24
C GLY A 146 -2.54 19.92 4.20
#